data_AF-A0A662Q0H8-F1
#
_entry.id   AF-A0A662Q0H8-F1
#
_cell.length_a   1.000
_cell.length_b   1.000
_cell.length_c   1.000
_cell.angle_alpha   90.00
_cell.angle_beta   90.00
_cell.angle_gamma   90.00
#
_symmetry.space_group_name_H-M   'P 1'
#
loop_
_entity.id
_entity.type
_entity.pdbx_description
1 polymer ?
#
loop_
_entity_poly.entity_id
_entity_poly.type
_entity_poly.pdbx_seq_one_letter_code
_entity_poly.pdbx_strand_id
1 'polypeptide(L)'
;MISFREIIIAVALFAWILLLTGFLTRKLYDLMIRRGLEHGVAVYYNRKIIHVFAGGLVAFIAPFYFETPLIPLIFAAILAVMTYIPHKTGKLLYWFQVPDNAYEVHFCIMWGVGLTTGWLLTGNAWFGALPVIFMSVGDAVTGFLRNAMFKRRTKSWWGNLAMALTTIPIGAAILGIPGAIAASICSFIEHYEFGVIDDNITVPSTALLLLLALTHIFNL
;
A
#
# COMPACT_ATOMS: atom_id res chain seq x y z
N MET A 1 22.98 11.91 8.03
CA MET A 1 23.70 11.99 6.73
C MET A 1 23.22 10.82 5.91
N ILE A 2 22.93 10.98 4.62
CA ILE A 2 22.56 9.84 3.78
C ILE A 2 23.77 8.93 3.61
N SER A 3 23.64 7.66 3.97
CA SER A 3 24.71 6.68 3.83
C SER A 3 24.74 6.07 2.42
N PHE A 4 25.92 5.61 1.99
CA PHE A 4 26.06 4.87 0.72
C PHE A 4 25.23 3.58 0.71
N ARG A 5 25.07 2.95 1.88
CA ARG A 5 24.22 1.76 2.08
C ARG A 5 22.75 2.06 1.74
N GLU A 6 22.21 3.17 2.22
CA GLU A 6 20.82 3.57 1.92
C GLU A 6 20.59 3.76 0.43
N ILE A 7 21.55 4.36 -0.28
CA ILE A 7 21.46 4.58 -1.72
C ILE A 7 21.39 3.23 -2.46
N ILE A 8 22.28 2.29 -2.13
CA ILE A 8 22.28 0.95 -2.75
C ILE A 8 20.93 0.26 -2.53
N ILE A 9 20.42 0.29 -1.30
CA ILE A 9 19.16 -0.35 -0.95
C ILE A 9 18.00 0.31 -1.69
N ALA A 10 17.95 1.63 -1.73
CA ALA A 10 16.91 2.36 -2.46
C ALA A 10 16.92 2.04 -3.95
N VAL A 11 18.10 2.01 -4.58
CA VAL A 11 18.25 1.65 -6.00
C VAL A 11 17.80 0.20 -6.25
N ALA A 12 18.16 -0.73 -5.37
CA ALA A 12 17.73 -2.13 -5.48
C ALA A 12 16.21 -2.28 -5.33
N LEU A 13 15.59 -1.62 -4.35
CA LEU A 13 14.15 -1.63 -4.13
C LEU A 13 13.41 -0.95 -5.28
N PHE A 14 13.93 0.15 -5.81
CA PHE A 14 13.35 0.82 -6.96
C PHE A 14 13.42 -0.04 -8.22
N ALA A 15 14.58 -0.66 -8.49
CA ALA A 15 14.73 -1.61 -9.59
C ALA A 15 13.78 -2.80 -9.45
N TRP A 16 13.59 -3.31 -8.24
CA TRP A 16 12.60 -4.34 -7.93
C TRP A 16 11.17 -3.88 -8.28
N ILE A 17 10.76 -2.69 -7.85
CA ILE A 17 9.42 -2.16 -8.15
C ILE A 17 9.21 -2.03 -9.66
N LEU A 18 10.21 -1.52 -10.40
CA LEU A 18 10.13 -1.39 -11.86
C LEU A 18 10.05 -2.75 -12.56
N LEU A 19 10.83 -3.73 -12.11
CA LEU A 19 10.77 -5.10 -12.64
C LEU A 19 9.38 -5.73 -12.37
N LEU A 20 8.87 -5.58 -11.15
CA LEU A 20 7.57 -6.11 -10.74
C LEU A 20 6.44 -5.50 -11.55
N THR A 21 6.36 -4.17 -11.58
CA THR A 21 5.25 -3.42 -12.19
C THR A 21 5.35 -3.38 -13.72
N GLY A 22 6.55 -3.33 -14.29
CA GLY A 22 6.76 -3.24 -15.73
C GLY A 22 6.76 -4.59 -16.47
N PHE A 23 7.19 -5.65 -15.80
CA PHE A 23 7.43 -6.94 -16.47
C PHE A 23 6.72 -8.13 -15.83
N LEU A 24 6.90 -8.37 -14.52
CA LEU A 24 6.38 -9.58 -13.87
C LEU A 24 4.85 -9.59 -13.85
N THR A 25 4.23 -8.49 -13.45
CA THR A 25 2.77 -8.35 -13.42
C THR A 25 2.17 -8.37 -14.82
N ARG A 26 2.86 -7.83 -15.83
CA ARG A 26 2.42 -7.95 -17.23
C ARG A 26 2.39 -9.41 -17.69
N LYS A 27 3.46 -10.18 -17.42
CA LYS A 27 3.48 -11.62 -17.71
C LYS A 27 2.38 -12.39 -16.97
N LEU A 28 2.14 -12.03 -15.72
CA LEU A 28 1.09 -12.67 -14.92
C LEU A 28 -0.30 -12.35 -15.49
N TYR A 29 -0.53 -11.10 -15.91
CA TYR A 29 -1.75 -10.71 -16.61
C TYR A 29 -1.96 -11.57 -17.86
N ASP A 30 -0.96 -11.66 -18.74
CA ASP A 30 -1.08 -12.44 -19.97
C ASP A 30 -1.37 -13.93 -19.67
N LEU A 31 -0.77 -14.49 -18.61
CA LEU A 31 -1.06 -15.83 -18.15
C LEU A 31 -2.51 -15.98 -17.67
N MET A 32 -3.03 -15.02 -16.90
CA MET A 32 -4.41 -15.01 -16.42
C MET A 32 -5.41 -14.93 -17.58
N ILE A 33 -5.16 -14.06 -18.56
CA ILE A 33 -6.00 -13.96 -19.76
C ILE A 33 -5.99 -15.26 -20.57
N ARG A 34 -4.81 -15.87 -20.77
CA ARG A 34 -4.69 -17.18 -21.46
C ARG A 34 -5.44 -18.30 -20.74
N ARG A 35 -5.62 -18.19 -19.43
CA ARG A 35 -6.42 -19.12 -18.61
C ARG A 35 -7.91 -18.79 -18.58
N GLY A 36 -8.36 -17.81 -19.37
CA GLY A 36 -9.76 -17.44 -19.49
C GLY A 36 -10.29 -16.52 -18.38
N LEU A 37 -9.41 -15.88 -17.60
CA LEU A 37 -9.86 -14.85 -16.66
C LEU A 37 -10.28 -13.59 -17.41
N GLU A 38 -11.32 -12.94 -16.92
CA GLU A 38 -11.75 -11.64 -17.42
C GLU A 38 -10.71 -10.56 -17.17
N HIS A 39 -10.63 -9.57 -18.07
CA HIS A 39 -9.70 -8.45 -17.98
C HIS A 39 -9.73 -7.76 -16.61
N GLY A 40 -10.93 -7.39 -16.13
CA GLY A 40 -11.08 -6.70 -14.84
C GLY A 40 -10.58 -7.54 -13.66
N VAL A 41 -10.84 -8.84 -13.67
CA VAL A 41 -10.36 -9.78 -12.64
C VAL A 41 -8.84 -9.87 -12.64
N ALA A 42 -8.23 -9.99 -13.83
CA ALA A 42 -6.78 -10.08 -14.00
C ALA A 42 -6.08 -8.78 -13.55
N VAL A 43 -6.58 -7.63 -13.98
CA VAL A 43 -6.11 -6.30 -13.56
C VAL A 43 -6.19 -6.14 -12.05
N TYR A 44 -7.31 -6.54 -11.45
CA TYR A 44 -7.51 -6.42 -10.02
C TYR A 44 -6.54 -7.30 -9.21
N TYR A 45 -6.31 -8.55 -9.62
CA TYR A 45 -5.27 -9.39 -9.00
C TYR A 45 -3.88 -8.76 -9.10
N ASN A 46 -3.52 -8.25 -10.27
CA ASN A 46 -2.23 -7.58 -10.46
C ASN A 46 -2.06 -6.38 -9.55
N ARG A 47 -3.08 -5.53 -9.40
CA ARG A 47 -3.06 -4.42 -8.45
C ARG A 47 -2.72 -4.92 -7.05
N LYS A 48 -3.40 -5.96 -6.55
CA LYS A 48 -3.18 -6.47 -5.18
C LYS A 48 -1.79 -7.10 -5.01
N ILE A 49 -1.25 -7.73 -6.04
CA ILE A 49 0.15 -8.22 -6.04
C ILE A 49 1.13 -7.05 -5.94
N ILE A 50 0.91 -5.96 -6.67
CA ILE A 50 1.72 -4.74 -6.57
C ILE A 50 1.62 -4.15 -5.15
N HIS A 51 0.42 -4.11 -4.56
CA HIS A 51 0.26 -3.63 -3.18
C HIS A 51 1.13 -4.42 -2.20
N VAL A 52 1.14 -5.76 -2.25
CA VAL A 52 1.98 -6.58 -1.36
C VAL A 52 3.46 -6.36 -1.62
N PHE A 53 3.90 -6.52 -2.86
CA PHE A 53 5.32 -6.67 -3.18
C PHE A 53 6.06 -5.36 -3.49
N ALA A 54 5.36 -4.32 -3.97
CA ALA A 54 5.93 -2.98 -4.10
C ALA A 54 5.63 -2.12 -2.87
N GLY A 55 4.40 -2.19 -2.35
CA GLY A 55 3.98 -1.38 -1.21
C GLY A 55 4.43 -1.94 0.13
N GLY A 56 3.89 -3.10 0.48
CA GLY A 56 4.02 -3.70 1.81
C GLY A 56 5.42 -4.19 2.13
N LEU A 57 6.05 -4.89 1.19
CA LEU A 57 7.43 -5.35 1.34
C LEU A 57 8.39 -4.18 1.59
N VAL A 58 8.27 -3.11 0.78
CA VAL A 58 9.16 -1.95 0.88
C VAL A 58 8.87 -1.16 2.16
N ALA A 59 7.60 -1.03 2.55
CA ALA A 59 7.21 -0.40 3.82
C ALA A 59 7.76 -1.16 5.03
N PHE A 60 7.75 -2.50 5.00
CA PHE A 60 8.34 -3.31 6.06
C PHE A 60 9.86 -3.20 6.12
N ILE A 61 10.53 -3.15 4.96
CA ILE A 61 12.00 -3.00 4.88
C ILE A 61 12.44 -1.62 5.36
N ALA A 62 11.67 -0.57 5.10
CA ALA A 62 12.13 0.80 5.28
C ALA A 62 12.64 1.15 6.69
N PRO A 63 11.93 0.80 7.78
CA PRO A 63 12.38 1.06 9.16
C PRO A 63 13.74 0.43 9.54
N PHE A 64 14.18 -0.61 8.84
CA PHE A 64 15.43 -1.31 9.17
C PHE A 64 16.66 -0.73 8.50
N TYR A 65 16.49 -0.08 7.35
CA TYR A 65 17.61 0.26 6.47
C TYR A 65 17.77 1.74 6.16
N PHE A 66 16.69 2.51 6.24
CA PHE A 66 16.75 3.95 6.07
C PHE A 66 16.93 4.65 7.41
N GLU A 67 17.70 5.73 7.40
CA GLU A 67 17.97 6.56 8.57
C GLU A 67 17.07 7.79 8.59
N THR A 68 16.55 8.19 7.43
CA THR A 68 15.61 9.31 7.27
C THR A 68 14.54 8.98 6.22
N PRO A 69 13.36 9.62 6.28
CA PRO A 69 12.31 9.39 5.30
C PRO A 69 12.59 10.03 3.92
N LEU A 70 13.67 10.81 3.78
CA LEU A 70 13.92 11.62 2.58
C LEU A 70 14.08 10.77 1.30
N ILE A 71 14.90 9.72 1.35
CA ILE A 71 15.10 8.83 0.20
C ILE A 71 13.79 8.10 -0.16
N PRO A 72 13.12 7.40 0.78
CA PRO A 72 11.81 6.81 0.53
C PRO A 72 10.80 7.79 -0.08
N LEU A 73 10.72 9.02 0.43
CA LEU A 73 9.82 10.06 -0.07
C LEU A 73 10.11 10.44 -1.53
N ILE A 74 11.38 10.66 -1.88
CA ILE A 74 11.79 11.00 -3.25
C ILE A 74 11.38 9.90 -4.22
N PHE A 75 11.67 8.64 -3.89
CA PHE A 75 11.30 7.52 -4.77
C PHE A 75 9.79 7.31 -4.86
N ALA A 76 9.04 7.50 -3.77
CA ALA A 76 7.58 7.46 -3.79
C ALA A 76 7.00 8.56 -4.69
N ALA A 77 7.55 9.78 -4.65
CA ALA A 77 7.15 10.89 -5.52
C ALA A 77 7.47 10.60 -7.00
N ILE A 78 8.66 10.05 -7.29
CA ILE A 78 9.02 9.60 -8.64
C ILE A 78 8.03 8.57 -9.15
N LEU A 79 7.71 7.55 -8.35
CA LEU A 79 6.74 6.51 -8.72
C LEU A 79 5.33 7.08 -8.94
N ALA A 80 4.89 8.03 -8.12
CA ALA A 80 3.61 8.71 -8.31
C ALA A 80 3.54 9.45 -9.67
N VAL A 81 4.62 10.14 -10.03
CA VAL A 81 4.71 10.81 -11.35
C VAL A 81 4.73 9.77 -12.47
N MET A 82 5.52 8.70 -12.33
CA MET A 82 5.62 7.64 -13.33
C MET A 82 4.28 6.94 -13.58
N THR A 83 3.48 6.67 -12.54
CA THR A 83 2.15 6.06 -12.69
C THR A 83 1.10 7.05 -13.19
N TYR A 84 1.28 8.35 -12.96
CA TYR A 84 0.38 9.39 -13.47
C TYR A 84 0.57 9.70 -14.96
N ILE A 85 1.78 9.62 -15.50
CA ILE A 85 2.07 9.91 -16.92
C ILE A 85 1.19 9.08 -17.90
N PRO A 86 1.01 7.76 -17.72
CA PRO A 86 0.08 6.95 -18.51
C PRO A 86 -1.35 7.52 -18.60
N HIS A 87 -1.89 8.04 -17.48
CA HIS A 87 -3.22 8.65 -17.45
C HIS A 87 -3.28 9.94 -18.26
N LYS A 88 -2.24 10.77 -18.20
CA LYS A 88 -2.19 12.02 -18.95
C LYS A 88 -1.91 11.85 -20.44
N THR A 89 -1.23 10.76 -20.80
CA THR A 89 -0.87 10.48 -22.20
C THR A 89 -1.87 9.53 -22.89
N GLY A 90 -2.85 9.01 -22.16
CA GLY A 90 -3.81 8.01 -22.67
C GLY A 90 -3.19 6.63 -22.91
N LYS A 91 -1.95 6.40 -22.47
CA LYS A 91 -1.19 5.15 -22.68
C LYS A 91 -1.17 4.32 -21.40
N LEU A 92 -2.35 3.91 -20.93
CA LEU A 92 -2.49 3.15 -19.68
C LEU A 92 -1.71 1.84 -19.72
N LEU A 93 -1.10 1.50 -18.58
CA LEU A 93 -0.49 0.21 -18.32
C LEU A 93 -1.61 -0.81 -18.06
N TYR A 94 -2.24 -1.27 -19.14
CA TYR A 94 -3.50 -2.03 -19.17
C TYR A 94 -3.53 -3.29 -18.29
N TRP A 95 -2.38 -3.78 -17.83
CA TRP A 95 -2.31 -4.95 -16.95
C TRP A 95 -2.53 -4.62 -15.47
N PHE A 96 -2.55 -3.35 -15.06
CA PHE A 96 -2.93 -2.95 -13.69
C PHE A 96 -3.64 -1.59 -13.58
N GLN A 97 -3.58 -0.72 -14.59
CA GLN A 97 -4.27 0.57 -14.60
C GLN A 97 -5.63 0.48 -15.29
N VAL A 98 -6.56 1.31 -14.83
CA VAL A 98 -7.91 1.46 -15.38
C VAL A 98 -8.21 2.95 -15.61
N PRO A 99 -9.04 3.32 -16.60
CA PRO A 99 -9.32 4.73 -16.90
C PRO A 99 -10.16 5.44 -15.83
N ASP A 100 -10.93 4.68 -15.04
CA ASP A 100 -11.92 5.25 -14.12
C ASP A 100 -11.31 5.87 -12.86
N ASN A 101 -10.05 5.54 -12.53
CA ASN A 101 -9.37 6.05 -11.34
C ASN A 101 -7.85 6.03 -11.49
N ALA A 102 -7.17 6.86 -10.70
CA ALA A 102 -5.72 6.88 -10.55
C ALA A 102 -5.30 6.48 -9.14
N TYR A 103 -5.95 5.48 -8.55
CA TYR A 103 -5.71 5.09 -7.15
C TYR A 103 -4.29 4.60 -6.89
N GLU A 104 -3.58 4.06 -7.88
CA GLU A 104 -2.16 3.75 -7.76
C GLU A 104 -1.28 5.01 -7.62
N VAL A 105 -1.72 6.15 -8.12
CA VAL A 105 -1.06 7.44 -7.89
C VAL A 105 -1.30 7.89 -6.45
N HIS A 106 -2.55 7.80 -5.98
CA HIS A 106 -2.90 8.06 -4.58
C HIS A 106 -2.10 7.17 -3.63
N PHE A 107 -1.97 5.88 -3.97
CA PHE A 107 -1.16 4.92 -3.24
C PHE A 107 0.29 5.36 -3.12
N CYS A 108 0.96 5.73 -4.22
CA CYS A 108 2.35 6.21 -4.18
C CYS A 108 2.50 7.48 -3.34
N ILE A 109 1.57 8.42 -3.47
CA ILE A 109 1.58 9.66 -2.67
C ILE A 109 1.40 9.35 -1.19
N MET A 110 0.39 8.56 -0.83
CA MET A 110 0.09 8.22 0.56
C MET A 110 1.16 7.32 1.18
N TRP A 111 1.82 6.48 0.40
CA TRP A 111 3.01 5.74 0.83
C TRP A 111 4.12 6.70 1.27
N GLY A 112 4.48 7.67 0.42
CA GLY A 112 5.56 8.63 0.71
C GLY A 112 5.21 9.60 1.83
N VAL A 113 4.03 10.22 1.76
CA VAL A 113 3.54 11.18 2.76
C VAL A 113 3.32 10.49 4.10
N GLY A 114 2.60 9.37 4.12
CA GLY A 114 2.28 8.64 5.35
C GLY A 114 3.55 8.17 6.08
N LEU A 115 4.50 7.58 5.35
CA LEU A 115 5.78 7.16 5.93
C LEU A 115 6.53 8.36 6.51
N THR A 116 6.64 9.44 5.75
CA THR A 116 7.38 10.65 6.16
C THR A 116 6.74 11.31 7.37
N THR A 117 5.43 11.53 7.35
CA THR A 117 4.72 12.21 8.44
C THR A 117 4.79 11.40 9.73
N GLY A 118 4.51 10.09 9.69
CA GLY A 118 4.58 9.25 10.89
C GLY A 118 5.99 9.19 11.47
N TRP A 119 7.02 9.12 10.61
CA TRP A 119 8.41 9.11 11.06
C TRP A 119 8.83 10.45 11.66
N LEU A 120 8.59 11.58 10.98
CA LEU A 120 9.05 12.90 11.45
C LEU A 120 8.35 13.34 12.74
N LEU A 121 7.07 13.00 12.91
CA LEU A 121 6.31 13.41 14.10
C LEU A 121 6.65 12.59 15.35
N THR A 122 7.17 11.38 15.20
CA THR A 122 7.41 10.46 16.33
C THR A 122 8.89 10.11 16.54
N GLY A 123 9.75 10.40 15.56
CA GLY A 123 11.12 9.91 15.52
C GLY A 123 11.26 8.42 15.19
N ASN A 124 10.15 7.69 14.99
CA ASN A 124 10.14 6.25 14.77
C ASN A 124 9.48 5.90 13.42
N ALA A 125 10.25 5.29 12.52
CA ALA A 125 9.82 4.91 11.18
C ALA A 125 8.58 4.01 11.16
N TRP A 126 8.38 3.18 12.20
CA TRP A 126 7.22 2.28 12.28
C TRP A 126 5.88 2.99 12.35
N PHE A 127 5.84 4.21 12.89
CA PHE A 127 4.61 5.01 12.92
C PHE A 127 4.16 5.48 11.53
N GLY A 128 5.09 5.56 10.58
CA GLY A 128 4.77 5.80 9.17
C GLY A 128 4.60 4.51 8.36
N ALA A 129 5.46 3.51 8.61
CA ALA A 129 5.44 2.25 7.87
C ALA A 129 4.21 1.39 8.17
N LEU A 130 3.73 1.34 9.42
CA LEU A 130 2.60 0.50 9.79
C LEU A 130 1.28 0.93 9.11
N PRO A 131 0.90 2.23 9.08
CA PRO A 131 -0.20 2.71 8.25
C PRO A 131 -0.13 2.28 6.79
N VAL A 132 1.07 2.35 6.21
CA VAL A 132 1.31 1.96 4.82
C VAL A 132 1.16 0.45 4.64
N ILE A 133 1.60 -0.37 5.60
CA ILE A 133 1.40 -1.82 5.59
C ILE A 133 -0.11 -2.16 5.68
N PHE A 134 -0.88 -1.44 6.48
CA PHE A 134 -2.34 -1.64 6.53
C PHE A 134 -3.00 -1.29 5.20
N MET A 135 -2.64 -0.15 4.62
CA MET A 135 -3.07 0.25 3.28
C MET A 135 -2.69 -0.81 2.25
N SER A 136 -1.48 -1.37 2.29
CA SER A 136 -0.98 -2.22 1.22
C SER A 136 -1.37 -3.68 1.39
N VAL A 137 -0.99 -4.30 2.52
CA VAL A 137 -1.22 -5.73 2.77
C VAL A 137 -2.68 -5.96 3.15
N GLY A 138 -3.27 -5.06 3.95
CA GLY A 138 -4.68 -5.15 4.33
C GLY A 138 -5.60 -5.09 3.11
N ASP A 139 -5.45 -4.06 2.27
CA ASP A 139 -6.21 -3.93 1.02
C ASP A 139 -5.92 -5.08 0.03
N ALA A 140 -4.68 -5.55 -0.04
CA ALA A 140 -4.34 -6.71 -0.88
C ALA A 140 -5.15 -7.96 -0.49
N VAL A 141 -5.19 -8.28 0.81
CA VAL A 141 -5.93 -9.43 1.33
C VAL A 141 -7.43 -9.29 1.08
N THR A 142 -8.01 -8.11 1.33
CA THR A 142 -9.44 -7.89 1.02
C THR A 142 -9.69 -8.11 -0.47
N GLY A 143 -8.82 -7.56 -1.32
CA GLY A 143 -8.91 -7.67 -2.76
C GLY A 143 -8.80 -9.10 -3.27
N PHE A 144 -7.85 -9.89 -2.77
CA PHE A 144 -7.71 -11.29 -3.15
C PHE A 144 -8.95 -12.10 -2.81
N LEU A 145 -9.44 -11.98 -1.56
CA LEU A 145 -10.62 -12.71 -1.13
C LEU A 145 -11.87 -12.32 -1.93
N ARG A 146 -12.08 -11.01 -2.14
CA ARG A 146 -13.23 -10.50 -2.90
C ARG A 146 -13.18 -10.89 -4.36
N ASN A 147 -11.99 -10.87 -4.97
CA ASN A 147 -11.87 -11.27 -6.38
C ASN A 147 -12.09 -12.77 -6.56
N ALA A 148 -11.65 -13.59 -5.59
CA ALA A 148 -11.92 -15.02 -5.58
C ALA A 148 -13.42 -15.32 -5.40
N MET A 149 -14.11 -14.59 -4.52
CA MET A 149 -15.52 -14.83 -4.22
C MET A 149 -16.50 -14.21 -5.23
N PHE A 150 -16.26 -12.97 -5.63
CA PHE A 150 -17.25 -12.15 -6.37
C PHE A 150 -16.83 -11.81 -7.79
N LYS A 151 -15.54 -11.97 -8.14
CA LYS A 151 -14.96 -11.67 -9.46
C LYS A 151 -15.26 -10.25 -9.98
N ARG A 152 -15.57 -9.32 -9.08
CA ARG A 152 -15.85 -7.91 -9.38
C ARG A 152 -15.44 -7.04 -8.20
N ARG A 153 -15.22 -5.75 -8.46
CA ARG A 153 -14.96 -4.76 -7.40
C ARG A 153 -16.21 -4.61 -6.55
N THR A 154 -16.12 -5.00 -5.28
CA THR A 154 -17.18 -4.82 -4.29
C THR A 154 -16.55 -4.71 -2.91
N LYS A 155 -17.14 -3.91 -2.02
CA LYS A 155 -16.84 -3.98 -0.59
C LYS A 155 -17.60 -5.16 0.00
N SER A 156 -17.02 -5.79 1.02
CA SER A 156 -17.62 -6.96 1.67
C SER A 156 -17.06 -7.15 3.06
N TRP A 157 -17.95 -7.49 4.01
CA TRP A 157 -17.58 -7.81 5.39
C TRP A 157 -16.60 -9.00 5.49
N TRP A 158 -16.65 -9.94 4.54
CA TRP A 158 -15.64 -11.00 4.43
C TRP A 158 -14.24 -10.44 4.16
N GLY A 159 -14.13 -9.42 3.31
CA GLY A 159 -12.87 -8.70 3.10
C GLY A 159 -12.41 -7.97 4.36
N ASN A 160 -13.31 -7.29 5.06
CA ASN A 160 -12.99 -6.58 6.32
C ASN A 160 -12.50 -7.57 7.40
N LEU A 161 -13.15 -8.73 7.53
CA LEU A 161 -12.70 -9.80 8.44
C LEU A 161 -11.31 -10.31 8.06
N ALA A 162 -11.04 -10.53 6.77
CA ALA A 162 -9.73 -10.97 6.31
C ALA A 162 -8.64 -9.91 6.55
N MET A 163 -8.96 -8.62 6.35
CA MET A 163 -8.08 -7.52 6.73
C MET A 163 -7.80 -7.52 8.23
N ALA A 164 -8.83 -7.67 9.07
CA ALA A 164 -8.67 -7.69 10.53
C ALA A 164 -7.77 -8.85 10.98
N LEU A 165 -8.03 -10.07 10.49
CA LEU A 165 -7.24 -11.26 10.81
C LEU A 165 -5.78 -11.15 10.36
N THR A 166 -5.49 -10.31 9.36
CA THR A 166 -4.12 -10.08 8.86
C THR A 166 -3.45 -8.92 9.58
N THR A 167 -4.11 -7.77 9.63
CA THR A 167 -3.50 -6.51 10.07
C THR A 167 -3.46 -6.36 11.59
N ILE A 168 -4.39 -6.96 12.34
CA ILE A 168 -4.38 -6.90 13.81
C ILE A 168 -3.13 -7.60 14.39
N PRO A 169 -2.80 -8.86 14.00
CA PRO A 169 -1.56 -9.49 14.46
C PRO A 169 -0.30 -8.72 14.05
N ILE A 170 -0.26 -8.18 12.82
CA ILE A 170 0.87 -7.38 12.34
C ILE A 170 1.02 -6.09 13.17
N GLY A 171 -0.08 -5.38 13.41
CA GLY A 171 -0.10 -4.18 14.22
C GLY A 171 0.34 -4.44 15.66
N ALA A 172 -0.18 -5.51 16.27
CA ALA A 172 0.21 -5.96 17.59
C ALA A 172 1.70 -6.29 17.69
N ALA A 173 2.25 -6.96 16.68
CA ALA A 173 3.66 -7.35 16.67
C ALA A 173 4.62 -6.16 16.54
N ILE A 174 4.23 -5.09 15.84
CA ILE A 174 5.11 -3.95 15.53
C ILE A 174 4.98 -2.83 16.58
N LEU A 175 3.76 -2.41 16.91
CA LEU A 175 3.49 -1.28 17.83
C LEU A 175 2.62 -1.68 19.03
N GLY A 176 2.48 -2.97 19.32
CA GLY A 176 1.73 -3.43 20.48
C GLY A 176 0.23 -3.13 20.41
N ILE A 177 -0.37 -2.89 21.59
CA ILE A 177 -1.81 -2.63 21.72
C ILE A 177 -2.27 -1.47 20.82
N PRO A 178 -1.56 -0.33 20.72
CA PRO A 178 -1.94 0.73 19.79
C PRO A 178 -1.99 0.30 18.32
N GLY A 179 -1.03 -0.50 17.88
CA GLY A 179 -1.03 -1.06 16.53
C GLY A 179 -2.22 -1.98 16.27
N ALA A 180 -2.60 -2.81 17.26
CA ALA A 180 -3.78 -3.69 17.17
C ALA A 180 -5.10 -2.89 17.09
N ILE A 181 -5.23 -1.83 17.90
CA ILE A 181 -6.41 -0.94 17.90
C ILE A 181 -6.53 -0.24 16.54
N ALA A 182 -5.43 0.35 16.06
CA ALA A 182 -5.39 1.03 14.78
C ALA A 182 -5.78 0.10 13.62
N ALA A 183 -5.22 -1.12 13.58
CA ALA A 183 -5.58 -2.14 12.59
C ALA A 183 -7.07 -2.54 12.64
N SER A 184 -7.63 -2.68 13.84
CA SER A 184 -9.03 -3.06 14.03
C SER A 184 -9.97 -2.00 13.46
N ILE A 185 -9.72 -0.73 13.78
CA ILE A 185 -10.52 0.39 13.28
C ILE A 185 -10.34 0.54 11.77
N CYS A 186 -9.11 0.44 11.25
CA CYS A 186 -8.85 0.49 9.81
C CYS A 186 -9.57 -0.62 9.05
N SER A 187 -9.61 -1.83 9.61
CA SER A 187 -10.35 -2.94 9.00
C SER A 187 -11.85 -2.69 8.92
N PHE A 188 -12.41 -1.88 9.82
CA PHE A 188 -13.80 -1.42 9.73
C PHE A 188 -13.95 -0.28 8.71
N ILE A 189 -13.08 0.73 8.76
CA ILE A 189 -13.11 1.90 7.88
C ILE A 189 -12.94 1.53 6.40
N GLU A 190 -12.16 0.49 6.10
CA GLU A 190 -11.95 -0.01 4.74
C GLU A 190 -13.27 -0.32 4.02
N HIS A 191 -14.35 -0.64 4.75
CA HIS A 191 -15.67 -0.93 4.18
C HIS A 191 -16.27 0.28 3.43
N TYR A 192 -15.90 1.50 3.82
CA TYR A 192 -16.54 2.73 3.37
C TYR A 192 -15.72 3.41 2.27
N GLU A 193 -16.39 3.84 1.20
CA GLU A 193 -15.82 4.64 0.12
C GLU A 193 -16.41 6.06 0.17
N PHE A 194 -15.57 7.10 0.09
CA PHE A 194 -16.00 8.49 0.21
C PHE A 194 -15.76 9.25 -1.10
N GLY A 195 -16.43 8.81 -2.17
CA GLY A 195 -16.34 9.44 -3.49
C GLY A 195 -14.92 9.38 -4.05
N VAL A 196 -14.27 10.54 -4.17
CA VAL A 196 -12.90 10.69 -4.71
C VAL A 196 -11.83 10.20 -3.72
N ILE A 197 -12.18 10.09 -2.44
CA ILE A 197 -11.28 9.60 -1.39
C ILE A 197 -11.44 8.08 -1.29
N ASP A 198 -10.44 7.36 -1.79
CA ASP A 198 -10.39 5.91 -1.75
C ASP A 198 -9.66 5.36 -0.52
N ASP A 199 -9.63 4.03 -0.41
CA ASP A 199 -9.03 3.30 0.71
C ASP A 199 -7.51 3.49 0.82
N ASN A 200 -6.82 3.85 -0.27
CA ASN A 200 -5.42 4.23 -0.22
C ASN A 200 -5.17 5.56 0.48
N ILE A 201 -6.22 6.36 0.71
CA ILE A 201 -6.16 7.57 1.51
C ILE A 201 -6.74 7.31 2.90
N THR A 202 -7.96 6.77 2.98
CA THR A 202 -8.67 6.65 4.26
C THR A 202 -7.99 5.72 5.25
N VAL A 203 -7.49 4.56 4.80
CA VAL A 203 -6.85 3.57 5.67
C VAL A 203 -5.56 4.13 6.29
N PRO A 204 -4.55 4.57 5.53
CA PRO A 204 -3.31 5.06 6.13
C PRO A 204 -3.51 6.36 6.91
N SER A 205 -4.41 7.26 6.49
CA SER A 205 -4.72 8.46 7.28
C SER A 205 -5.37 8.12 8.62
N THR A 206 -6.34 7.19 8.64
CA THR A 206 -7.00 6.74 9.87
C THR A 206 -5.98 6.09 10.80
N ALA A 207 -5.16 5.17 10.27
CA ALA A 207 -4.12 4.49 11.05
C ALA A 207 -3.15 5.50 11.67
N LEU A 208 -2.65 6.45 10.88
CA LEU A 208 -1.69 7.44 11.34
C LEU A 208 -2.29 8.34 12.44
N LEU A 209 -3.50 8.85 12.25
CA LEU A 209 -4.19 9.67 13.25
C LEU A 209 -4.40 8.91 14.57
N LEU A 210 -4.85 7.66 14.49
CA LEU A 210 -5.05 6.83 15.67
C LEU A 210 -3.73 6.55 16.39
N LEU A 211 -2.69 6.18 15.65
CA LEU A 211 -1.39 5.89 16.26
C LEU A 211 -0.84 7.13 16.96
N LEU A 212 -0.87 8.30 16.31
CA LEU A 212 -0.41 9.56 16.92
C LEU A 212 -1.21 9.91 18.19
N ALA A 213 -2.53 9.72 18.17
CA ALA A 213 -3.37 9.94 19.35
C ALA A 213 -3.06 8.96 20.49
N LEU A 214 -2.82 7.68 20.15
CA LEU A 214 -2.54 6.62 21.12
C LEU A 214 -1.12 6.74 21.71
N THR A 215 -0.15 7.29 20.98
CA THR A 215 1.20 7.56 21.50
C THR A 215 1.17 8.37 22.79
N HIS A 216 0.33 9.42 22.82
CA HIS A 216 0.14 10.26 24.00
C HIS A 216 -0.49 9.53 25.19
N ILE A 217 -1.29 8.49 24.92
CA ILE A 217 -2.00 7.73 25.96
C ILE A 217 -1.12 6.62 26.53
N PHE A 218 -0.33 5.97 25.68
CA PHE A 218 0.50 4.82 26.04
C PHE A 218 1.95 5.16 26.35
N ASN A 219 2.34 6.46 26.34
CA ASN A 219 3.72 6.94 26.52
C ASN A 219 4.72 6.26 25.57
N LEU A 220 4.33 6.09 24.30
CA LEU A 220 5.17 5.53 23.24
C LEU A 220 6.03 6.60 22.54
#